data_AF-A0A258PZG3-F1
#
_entry.id   AF-A0A258PZG3-F1
#
_cell.length_a   1.000
_cell.length_b   1.000
_cell.length_c   1.000
_cell.angle_alpha   90.00
_cell.angle_beta   90.00
_cell.angle_gamma   90.00
#
_symmetry.space_group_name_H-M   'P 1'
#
loop_
_entity.id
_entity.type
_entity.pdbx_description
1 polymer ?
#
loop_
_entity_poly.entity_id
_entity_poly.type
_entity_poly.pdbx_seq_one_letter_code
_entity_poly.pdbx_strand_id
1 'polypeptide(L)'
;MVQCQYCSVHLPKPEAIAKEDRFYCSQKHLNALDEKGWLGGAHWRPSPNQDARPEGMAPDLMVIHHISLPPGGFADRNSTSFIVDFFQNRLDSSLHPYFEEIAAGLSSFLGREKCNDFSIGVELEGDGERPFEEIQYQALAGLTAQIQDAYPNLLFAGHSDIAPNRKTDPGAQFNWEKFQSRASISSEKFPFGLRSR
;
A
#
# COMPACT_ATOMS: atom_id res chain seq x y z
N MET A 1 28.83 17.15 4.16
CA MET A 1 28.55 15.76 3.73
C MET A 1 27.19 15.34 4.26
N VAL A 2 26.46 14.51 3.53
CA VAL A 2 25.25 13.82 3.98
C VAL A 2 25.42 12.33 3.77
N GLN A 3 24.59 11.51 4.39
CA GLN A 3 24.64 10.06 4.27
C GLN A 3 23.45 9.56 3.46
N CYS A 4 23.69 8.65 2.51
CA CYS A 4 22.62 7.98 1.79
C CYS A 4 21.84 7.06 2.74
N GLN A 5 20.53 7.26 2.83
CA GLN A 5 19.63 6.48 3.70
C GLN A 5 19.61 4.99 3.36
N TYR A 6 19.85 4.63 2.09
CA TYR A 6 19.79 3.25 1.60
C TYR A 6 21.12 2.49 1.79
N CYS A 7 22.24 3.05 1.35
CA CYS A 7 23.53 2.34 1.33
C CYS A 7 24.58 2.89 2.31
N SER A 8 24.22 3.87 3.14
CA SER A 8 25.12 4.50 4.13
C SER A 8 26.36 5.22 3.57
N VAL A 9 26.52 5.32 2.24
CA VAL A 9 27.60 6.09 1.59
C VAL A 9 27.46 7.58 1.92
N HIS A 10 28.59 8.23 2.22
CA HIS A 10 28.64 9.67 2.42
C HIS A 10 28.94 10.39 1.10
N LEU A 11 28.20 11.46 0.82
CA LEU A 11 28.35 12.27 -0.40
C LEU A 11 28.17 13.77 -0.11
N PRO A 12 28.71 14.67 -0.95
CA PRO A 12 28.41 16.09 -0.88
C PRO A 12 26.91 16.35 -0.99
N LYS A 13 26.37 17.25 -0.15
CA LYS A 13 24.93 17.57 -0.14
C LYS A 13 24.39 18.01 -1.53
N PRO A 14 25.12 18.80 -2.35
CA PRO A 14 24.67 19.17 -3.69
C PRO A 14 24.56 17.99 -4.67
N GLU A 15 25.24 16.87 -4.39
CA GLU A 15 25.21 15.65 -5.22
C GLU A 15 24.15 14.65 -4.74
N ALA A 16 23.53 14.89 -3.59
CA ALA A 16 22.50 14.03 -3.02
C ALA A 16 21.11 14.39 -3.54
N ILE A 17 20.31 13.36 -3.80
CA ILE A 17 18.88 13.51 -4.00
C ILE A 17 18.23 13.65 -2.63
N ALA A 18 17.60 14.80 -2.37
CA ALA A 18 16.91 15.08 -1.11
C ALA A 18 15.43 14.69 -1.20
N LYS A 19 14.90 14.06 -0.15
CA LYS A 19 13.48 13.77 0.03
C LYS A 19 13.12 14.03 1.49
N GLU A 20 12.35 15.08 1.75
CA GLU A 20 12.12 15.59 3.11
C GLU A 20 13.47 15.84 3.81
N ASP A 21 13.74 15.17 4.92
CA ASP A 21 14.98 15.21 5.70
C ASP A 21 15.99 14.10 5.35
N ARG A 22 15.70 13.28 4.33
CA ARG A 22 16.48 12.11 3.91
C ARG A 22 17.26 12.38 2.63
N PHE A 23 18.37 11.67 2.45
CA PHE A 23 19.28 11.83 1.31
C PHE A 23 19.58 10.50 0.63
N TYR A 24 19.73 10.52 -0.71
CA TYR A 24 20.00 9.33 -1.52
C TYR A 24 21.08 9.62 -2.55
N CYS A 25 21.97 8.66 -2.79
CA CYS A 25 23.06 8.81 -3.77
C CYS A 25 22.64 8.47 -5.22
N SER A 26 21.43 7.96 -5.43
CA SER A 26 20.91 7.64 -6.77
C SER A 26 19.40 7.51 -6.78
N GLN A 27 18.78 7.67 -7.96
CA GLN A 27 17.36 7.42 -8.14
C GLN A 27 16.97 5.96 -7.83
N LYS A 28 17.88 5.02 -8.12
CA LYS A 28 17.71 3.60 -7.77
C LYS A 28 17.53 3.43 -6.26
N HIS A 29 18.38 4.06 -5.45
CA HIS A 29 18.27 3.97 -3.99
C HIS A 29 17.06 4.72 -3.44
N LEU A 30 16.66 5.83 -4.06
CA LEU A 30 15.41 6.51 -3.69
C LEU A 30 14.19 5.62 -3.95
N ASN A 31 14.21 4.85 -5.05
CA ASN A 31 13.09 4.01 -5.47
C ASN A 31 13.16 2.56 -4.98
N ALA A 32 14.10 2.22 -4.11
CA ALA A 32 14.26 0.87 -3.58
C ALA A 32 13.71 0.75 -2.16
N LEU A 33 13.22 -0.46 -1.83
CA LEU A 33 12.95 -0.86 -0.45
C LEU A 33 14.28 -1.10 0.27
N ASP A 34 14.53 -0.38 1.35
CA ASP A 34 15.70 -0.62 2.20
C ASP A 34 15.54 -1.87 3.08
N GLU A 35 16.59 -2.23 3.81
CA GLU A 35 16.61 -3.40 4.71
C GLU A 35 15.56 -3.35 5.84
N LYS A 36 15.02 -2.16 6.12
CA LYS A 36 13.97 -1.94 7.11
C LYS A 36 12.57 -1.94 6.49
N GLY A 37 12.46 -2.17 5.18
CA GLY A 37 11.21 -2.19 4.44
C GLY A 37 10.68 -0.81 4.08
N TRP A 38 11.51 0.24 4.07
CA TRP A 38 11.07 1.58 3.67
C TRP A 38 11.41 1.91 2.22
N LEU A 39 10.42 2.45 1.50
CA LEU A 39 10.61 3.01 0.16
C LEU A 39 11.00 4.49 0.26
N GLY A 40 12.18 4.84 -0.21
CA GLY A 40 12.72 6.19 -0.05
C GLY A 40 11.86 7.29 -0.67
N GLY A 41 11.34 7.05 -1.88
CA GLY A 41 10.53 8.00 -2.67
C GLY A 41 9.16 8.31 -2.07
N ALA A 42 8.69 7.49 -1.12
CA ALA A 42 7.43 7.70 -0.42
C ALA A 42 7.52 8.87 0.59
N HIS A 43 6.37 9.48 0.88
CA HIS A 43 6.23 10.36 2.04
C HIS A 43 6.01 9.49 3.27
N TRP A 44 6.94 9.49 4.21
CA TRP A 44 6.85 8.62 5.38
C TRP A 44 5.90 9.24 6.39
N ARG A 45 4.89 8.47 6.81
CA ARG A 45 3.92 8.84 7.83
C ARG A 45 3.87 7.72 8.86
N PRO A 46 4.69 7.80 9.93
CA PRO A 46 4.75 6.72 10.91
C PRO A 46 3.41 6.61 11.63
N SER A 47 2.86 5.41 11.69
CA SER A 47 1.65 5.11 12.43
C SER A 47 2.00 4.46 13.78
N PRO A 48 1.28 4.80 14.87
CA PRO A 48 1.36 4.02 16.11
C PRO A 48 0.72 2.63 15.96
N ASN A 49 -0.07 2.38 14.91
CA ASN A 49 -0.73 1.10 14.63
C ASN A 49 0.24 0.11 14.00
N GLN A 50 1.12 -0.45 14.82
CA GLN A 50 2.04 -1.49 14.42
C GLN A 50 2.34 -2.43 15.57
N ASP A 51 2.55 -3.69 15.24
CA ASP A 51 3.09 -4.72 16.10
C ASP A 51 4.09 -5.59 15.31
N ALA A 52 4.74 -6.51 16.01
CA ALA A 52 5.63 -7.46 15.36
C ALA A 52 4.82 -8.58 14.72
N ARG A 53 5.14 -8.92 13.47
CA ARG A 53 4.66 -10.17 12.85
C ARG A 53 5.15 -11.37 13.67
N PRO A 54 4.42 -12.48 13.70
CA PRO A 54 4.89 -13.71 14.32
C PRO A 54 6.28 -14.13 13.80
N GLU A 55 7.07 -14.77 14.66
CA GLU A 55 8.43 -15.18 14.32
C GLU A 55 8.44 -16.10 13.08
N GLY A 56 9.33 -15.80 12.13
CA GLY A 56 9.45 -16.53 10.86
C GLY A 56 8.34 -16.27 9.84
N MET A 57 7.35 -15.42 10.15
CA MET A 57 6.24 -15.11 9.25
C MET A 57 6.55 -13.88 8.38
N ALA A 58 7.29 -14.12 7.29
CA ALA A 58 7.45 -13.11 6.25
C ALA A 58 6.15 -12.96 5.45
N PRO A 59 5.85 -11.75 4.92
CA PRO A 59 4.72 -11.57 4.02
C PRO A 59 4.78 -12.48 2.78
N ASP A 60 3.67 -13.15 2.52
CA ASP A 60 3.46 -14.02 1.35
C ASP A 60 2.24 -13.57 0.52
N LEU A 61 1.53 -12.53 0.95
CA LEU A 61 0.35 -11.99 0.28
C LEU A 61 0.41 -10.46 0.21
N MET A 62 0.03 -9.90 -0.94
CA MET A 62 -0.30 -8.49 -1.08
C MET A 62 -1.81 -8.35 -1.35
N VAL A 63 -2.47 -7.58 -0.49
CA VAL A 63 -3.92 -7.34 -0.58
C VAL A 63 -4.15 -5.95 -1.13
N ILE A 64 -4.88 -5.87 -2.25
CA ILE A 64 -5.26 -4.60 -2.86
C ILE A 64 -6.61 -4.17 -2.26
N HIS A 65 -6.63 -2.94 -1.79
CA HIS A 65 -7.78 -2.29 -1.19
C HIS A 65 -8.11 -1.00 -1.94
N HIS A 66 -9.27 -0.45 -1.63
CA HIS A 66 -9.53 0.96 -1.88
C HIS A 66 -10.05 1.64 -0.63
N ILE A 67 -9.84 2.95 -0.56
CA ILE A 67 -10.36 3.79 0.50
C ILE A 67 -10.74 5.17 -0.03
N SER A 68 -11.83 5.73 0.47
CA SER A 68 -12.18 7.13 0.28
C SER A 68 -12.75 7.69 1.57
N LEU A 69 -12.20 8.81 2.05
CA LEU A 69 -12.63 9.46 3.28
C LEU A 69 -12.81 10.97 3.05
N PRO A 70 -14.04 11.50 3.24
CA PRO A 70 -15.32 10.77 3.39
C PRO A 70 -15.63 9.89 2.17
N PRO A 71 -16.57 8.92 2.28
CA PRO A 71 -16.91 8.04 1.17
C PRO A 71 -17.25 8.79 -0.11
N GLY A 72 -16.59 8.43 -1.21
CA GLY A 72 -16.77 9.09 -2.51
C GLY A 72 -16.15 10.50 -2.62
N GLY A 73 -15.47 10.98 -1.58
CA GLY A 73 -14.75 12.25 -1.54
C GLY A 73 -13.36 12.14 -2.17
N PHE A 74 -13.13 12.86 -3.27
CA PHE A 74 -11.87 12.87 -4.03
C PHE A 74 -11.44 14.27 -4.49
N ALA A 75 -12.32 15.28 -4.34
CA ALA A 75 -12.24 16.53 -5.08
C ALA A 75 -11.36 17.60 -4.43
N ASP A 76 -10.96 17.44 -3.16
CA ASP A 76 -10.11 18.38 -2.45
C ASP A 76 -8.89 17.70 -1.81
N ARG A 77 -7.82 18.47 -1.58
CA ARG A 77 -6.59 17.99 -0.91
C ARG A 77 -6.84 17.51 0.53
N ASN A 78 -8.03 17.73 1.09
CA ASN A 78 -8.37 17.30 2.44
C ASN A 78 -8.71 15.81 2.51
N SER A 79 -9.25 15.24 1.43
CA SER A 79 -9.64 13.83 1.39
C SER A 79 -8.43 12.89 1.60
N THR A 80 -7.30 13.16 0.94
CA THR A 80 -6.04 12.43 1.19
C THR A 80 -5.51 12.62 2.61
N SER A 81 -5.71 13.79 3.24
CA SER A 81 -5.28 13.99 4.64
C SER A 81 -6.10 13.17 5.63
N PHE A 82 -7.39 12.99 5.40
CA PHE A 82 -8.23 12.13 6.26
C PHE A 82 -7.80 10.67 6.21
N ILE A 83 -7.38 10.17 5.04
CA ILE A 83 -6.82 8.81 4.91
C ILE A 83 -5.54 8.67 5.74
N VAL A 84 -4.63 9.65 5.64
CA VAL A 84 -3.39 9.64 6.45
C VAL A 84 -3.71 9.71 7.94
N ASP A 85 -4.61 10.60 8.36
CA ASP A 85 -4.99 10.75 9.75
C ASP A 85 -5.72 9.51 10.29
N PHE A 86 -6.53 8.84 9.48
CA PHE A 86 -7.13 7.55 9.81
C PHE A 86 -6.06 6.52 10.15
N PHE A 87 -5.09 6.30 9.25
CA PHE A 87 -4.02 5.34 9.49
C PHE A 87 -3.10 5.74 10.64
N GLN A 88 -3.05 7.01 11.05
CA GLN A 88 -2.27 7.50 12.18
C GLN A 88 -3.05 7.61 13.52
N ASN A 89 -4.31 7.17 13.59
CA ASN A 89 -5.22 7.37 14.74
C ASN A 89 -5.41 8.85 15.12
N ARG A 90 -5.47 9.73 14.13
CA ARG A 90 -5.71 11.17 14.31
C ARG A 90 -6.96 11.68 13.60
N LEU A 91 -7.72 10.79 12.96
CA LEU A 91 -8.96 11.18 12.30
C LEU A 91 -9.95 11.70 13.34
N ASP A 92 -10.31 12.97 13.23
CA ASP A 92 -11.34 13.57 14.08
C ASP A 92 -12.71 13.06 13.63
N SER A 93 -13.28 12.16 14.44
CA SER A 93 -14.55 11.50 14.14
C SER A 93 -15.74 12.46 14.08
N SER A 94 -15.61 13.67 14.65
CA SER A 94 -16.69 14.66 14.63
C SER A 94 -16.84 15.36 13.28
N LEU A 95 -15.85 15.25 12.38
CA LEU A 95 -15.85 15.94 11.09
C LEU A 95 -16.80 15.32 10.06
N HIS A 96 -17.19 14.06 10.23
CA HIS A 96 -18.14 13.39 9.34
C HIS A 96 -18.79 12.17 10.03
N PRO A 97 -20.12 11.95 9.90
CA PRO A 97 -20.81 10.82 10.55
C PRO A 97 -20.18 9.45 10.27
N TYR A 98 -19.74 9.21 9.04
CA TYR A 98 -19.05 7.97 8.65
C TYR A 98 -17.74 7.71 9.42
N PHE A 99 -17.05 8.75 9.91
CA PHE A 99 -15.79 8.56 10.63
C PHE A 99 -15.97 7.91 12.00
N GLU A 100 -17.14 8.08 12.65
CA GLU A 100 -17.48 7.36 13.87
C GLU A 100 -17.65 5.85 13.63
N GLU A 101 -18.11 5.44 12.44
CA GLU A 101 -18.43 4.05 12.12
C GLU A 101 -17.19 3.18 11.86
N ILE A 102 -16.09 3.76 11.37
CA ILE A 102 -14.92 3.01 10.86
C ILE A 102 -13.77 2.85 11.87
N ALA A 103 -13.94 3.27 13.12
CA ALA A 103 -12.88 3.24 14.13
C ALA A 103 -12.43 1.83 14.58
N ALA A 104 -13.08 0.73 14.13
CA ALA A 104 -12.72 -0.64 14.51
C ALA A 104 -13.01 -1.67 13.40
N GLY A 105 -12.01 -2.45 12.95
CA GLY A 105 -12.27 -3.54 11.99
C GLY A 105 -11.19 -4.64 11.90
N LEU A 106 -11.59 -5.91 12.09
CA LEU A 106 -10.81 -7.16 11.97
C LEU A 106 -10.88 -7.79 10.54
N SER A 107 -9.95 -8.70 10.14
CA SER A 107 -9.88 -9.38 8.81
C SER A 107 -9.37 -10.87 8.84
N SER A 108 -9.64 -11.69 7.79
CA SER A 108 -9.27 -13.14 7.62
C SER A 108 -9.06 -13.56 6.13
N PHE A 109 -8.21 -14.57 5.79
CA PHE A 109 -7.85 -15.06 4.43
C PHE A 109 -7.49 -16.57 4.36
N LEU A 110 -8.07 -17.34 3.41
CA LEU A 110 -7.82 -18.79 3.20
C LEU A 110 -7.84 -19.66 4.49
N GLY A 111 -8.69 -19.31 5.45
CA GLY A 111 -8.78 -19.98 6.76
C GLY A 111 -7.77 -19.50 7.81
N ARG A 112 -6.89 -18.54 7.48
CA ARG A 112 -6.00 -17.84 8.39
C ARG A 112 -6.66 -16.53 8.83
N GLU A 113 -7.06 -16.44 10.09
CA GLU A 113 -7.46 -15.17 10.71
C GLU A 113 -6.24 -14.25 10.88
N LYS A 114 -6.46 -12.95 11.13
CA LYS A 114 -5.39 -11.94 11.30
C LYS A 114 -4.51 -11.78 10.05
N CYS A 115 -5.11 -11.42 8.92
CA CYS A 115 -4.36 -11.20 7.66
C CYS A 115 -3.15 -10.28 7.82
N ASN A 116 -3.22 -9.32 8.74
CA ASN A 116 -2.13 -8.41 9.08
C ASN A 116 -0.81 -9.14 9.40
N ASP A 117 -0.87 -10.39 9.90
CA ASP A 117 0.31 -11.16 10.29
C ASP A 117 1.18 -11.56 9.08
N PHE A 118 0.59 -11.77 7.90
CA PHE A 118 1.27 -12.29 6.70
C PHE A 118 0.99 -11.53 5.39
N SER A 119 0.17 -10.48 5.43
CA SER A 119 -0.10 -9.65 4.26
C SER A 119 0.57 -8.28 4.32
N ILE A 120 0.81 -7.72 3.13
CA ILE A 120 1.02 -6.29 2.93
C ILE A 120 -0.27 -5.74 2.31
N GLY A 121 -0.98 -4.87 3.03
CA GLY A 121 -2.14 -4.15 2.51
C GLY A 121 -1.70 -2.91 1.74
N VAL A 122 -2.20 -2.71 0.52
CA VAL A 122 -2.02 -1.49 -0.25
C VAL A 122 -3.37 -0.88 -0.57
N GLU A 123 -3.55 0.35 -0.09
CA GLU A 123 -4.76 1.15 -0.24
C GLU A 123 -4.63 2.08 -1.45
N LEU A 124 -5.57 1.99 -2.38
CA LEU A 124 -5.72 2.96 -3.45
C LEU A 124 -6.86 3.93 -3.12
N GLU A 125 -6.59 5.22 -3.20
CA GLU A 125 -7.67 6.21 -3.06
C GLU A 125 -8.71 6.01 -4.17
N GLY A 126 -9.93 5.64 -3.81
CA GLY A 126 -10.99 5.26 -4.74
C GLY A 126 -12.25 4.75 -4.03
N ASP A 127 -13.32 4.59 -4.81
CA ASP A 127 -14.63 4.08 -4.34
C ASP A 127 -14.98 2.70 -4.91
N GLY A 128 -14.14 2.17 -5.80
CA GLY A 128 -14.39 0.90 -6.50
C GLY A 128 -15.52 0.93 -7.54
N GLU A 129 -16.24 2.05 -7.66
CA GLU A 129 -17.32 2.29 -8.62
C GLU A 129 -16.85 3.09 -9.84
N ARG A 130 -15.74 3.83 -9.69
CA ARG A 130 -15.08 4.60 -10.76
C ARG A 130 -13.74 3.97 -11.16
N PRO A 131 -13.34 4.06 -12.44
CA PRO A 131 -12.03 3.59 -12.89
C PRO A 131 -10.89 4.26 -12.13
N PHE A 132 -9.94 3.46 -11.62
CA PHE A 132 -8.69 3.97 -11.06
C PHE A 132 -7.83 4.62 -12.17
N GLU A 133 -7.12 5.68 -11.80
CA GLU A 133 -6.33 6.46 -12.74
C GLU A 133 -5.05 5.74 -13.16
N GLU A 134 -4.57 6.07 -14.36
CA GLU A 134 -3.31 5.54 -14.90
C GLU A 134 -2.11 5.78 -13.97
N ILE A 135 -2.06 6.93 -13.30
CA ILE A 135 -0.99 7.26 -12.36
C ILE A 135 -0.99 6.34 -11.13
N GLN A 136 -2.17 5.88 -10.69
CA GLN A 136 -2.29 4.95 -9.57
C GLN A 136 -1.74 3.57 -9.95
N TYR A 137 -2.05 3.07 -11.15
CA TYR A 137 -1.46 1.81 -11.64
C TYR A 137 0.07 1.90 -11.80
N GLN A 138 0.59 3.05 -12.24
CA GLN A 138 2.04 3.24 -12.37
C GLN A 138 2.73 3.22 -11.00
N ALA A 139 2.17 3.94 -10.02
CA ALA A 139 2.69 3.93 -8.65
C ALA A 139 2.60 2.53 -8.02
N LEU A 140 1.46 1.86 -8.16
CA LEU A 140 1.24 0.50 -7.66
C LEU A 140 2.22 -0.49 -8.30
N ALA A 141 2.45 -0.42 -9.61
CA ALA A 141 3.40 -1.28 -10.30
C ALA A 141 4.85 -1.05 -9.83
N GLY A 142 5.25 0.22 -9.67
CA GLY A 142 6.57 0.56 -9.13
C GLY A 142 6.79 0.02 -7.71
N LEU A 143 5.80 0.19 -6.83
CA LEU A 143 5.81 -0.37 -5.48
C LEU A 143 5.88 -1.91 -5.53
N THR A 144 5.02 -2.54 -6.34
CA THR A 144 4.93 -3.99 -6.44
C THR A 144 6.23 -4.61 -6.93
N ALA A 145 6.94 -3.98 -7.87
CA ALA A 145 8.25 -4.44 -8.31
C ALA A 145 9.24 -4.53 -7.13
N GLN A 146 9.30 -3.50 -6.28
CA GLN A 146 10.19 -3.51 -5.12
C GLN A 146 9.78 -4.54 -4.09
N ILE A 147 8.48 -4.69 -3.82
CA ILE A 147 7.98 -5.68 -2.86
C ILE A 147 8.27 -7.10 -3.38
N GLN A 148 8.11 -7.37 -4.68
CA GLN A 148 8.46 -8.68 -5.25
C GLN A 148 9.95 -9.01 -5.17
N ASP A 149 10.83 -8.01 -5.33
CA ASP A 149 12.27 -8.19 -5.15
C ASP A 149 12.60 -8.61 -3.70
N ALA A 150 11.89 -8.07 -2.72
CA ALA A 150 12.04 -8.41 -1.30
C ALA A 150 11.33 -9.73 -0.90
N TYR A 151 10.18 -10.03 -1.52
CA TYR A 151 9.32 -11.17 -1.22
C TYR A 151 8.97 -11.93 -2.51
N PRO A 152 9.84 -12.83 -3.00
CA PRO A 152 9.67 -13.48 -4.31
C PRO A 152 8.42 -14.34 -4.45
N ASN A 153 7.93 -14.91 -3.34
CA ASN A 153 6.78 -15.81 -3.28
C ASN A 153 5.43 -15.11 -3.07
N LEU A 154 5.41 -13.78 -3.15
CA LEU A 154 4.20 -12.97 -2.91
C LEU A 154 3.07 -13.35 -3.89
N LEU A 155 1.89 -13.61 -3.33
CA LEU A 155 0.63 -13.76 -4.04
C LEU A 155 -0.16 -12.44 -4.00
N PHE A 156 -1.14 -12.28 -4.90
CA PHE A 156 -1.94 -11.07 -5.02
C PHE A 156 -3.44 -11.39 -4.96
N ALA A 157 -4.17 -10.62 -4.15
CA ALA A 157 -5.61 -10.76 -3.99
C ALA A 157 -6.27 -9.40 -3.71
N GLY A 158 -7.55 -9.25 -4.04
CA GLY A 158 -8.36 -8.15 -3.54
C GLY A 158 -8.85 -8.41 -2.13
N HIS A 159 -9.23 -7.38 -1.39
CA HIS A 159 -9.87 -7.58 -0.08
C HIS A 159 -11.18 -8.38 -0.18
N SER A 160 -11.89 -8.25 -1.30
CA SER A 160 -13.08 -9.02 -1.63
C SER A 160 -12.78 -10.50 -1.84
N ASP A 161 -11.62 -10.86 -2.40
CA ASP A 161 -11.23 -12.27 -2.54
C ASP A 161 -10.96 -12.91 -1.17
N ILE A 162 -10.41 -12.14 -0.23
CA ILE A 162 -10.07 -12.65 1.11
C ILE A 162 -11.28 -12.62 2.06
N ALA A 163 -12.26 -11.75 1.80
CA ALA A 163 -13.45 -11.60 2.63
C ALA A 163 -14.74 -11.43 1.79
N PRO A 164 -15.12 -12.43 0.95
CA PRO A 164 -16.11 -12.29 -0.13
C PRO A 164 -17.54 -11.96 0.31
N ASN A 165 -17.91 -12.26 1.55
CA ASN A 165 -19.24 -11.95 2.09
C ASN A 165 -19.28 -10.68 2.96
N ARG A 166 -18.16 -9.96 3.06
CA ARG A 166 -17.99 -8.82 3.97
C ARG A 166 -17.40 -7.59 3.28
N LYS A 167 -16.56 -7.79 2.28
CA LYS A 167 -15.78 -6.74 1.61
C LYS A 167 -15.95 -6.85 0.10
N THR A 168 -16.00 -5.68 -0.52
CA THR A 168 -16.17 -5.53 -1.97
C THR A 168 -14.97 -4.82 -2.61
N ASP A 169 -14.05 -4.27 -1.83
CA ASP A 169 -12.83 -3.61 -2.31
C ASP A 169 -11.82 -4.63 -2.87
N PRO A 170 -11.05 -4.30 -3.93
CA PRO A 170 -10.93 -2.98 -4.56
C PRO A 170 -12.07 -2.62 -5.53
N GLY A 171 -13.02 -3.53 -5.76
CA GLY A 171 -14.23 -3.29 -6.56
C GLY A 171 -14.09 -3.62 -8.04
N ALA A 172 -15.23 -3.62 -8.73
CA ALA A 172 -15.34 -4.02 -10.14
C ALA A 172 -14.48 -3.17 -11.09
N GLN A 173 -14.16 -1.93 -10.70
CA GLN A 173 -13.36 -1.00 -11.51
C GLN A 173 -11.84 -1.16 -11.35
N PHE A 174 -11.37 -1.99 -10.42
CA PHE A 174 -9.97 -2.36 -10.38
C PHE A 174 -9.66 -3.35 -11.51
N ASN A 175 -8.73 -2.98 -12.39
CA ASN A 175 -8.36 -3.74 -13.57
C ASN A 175 -7.12 -4.59 -13.27
N TRP A 176 -7.35 -5.85 -12.92
CA TRP A 176 -6.31 -6.82 -12.59
C TRP A 176 -5.39 -7.14 -13.77
N GLU A 177 -5.90 -7.21 -15.00
CA GLU A 177 -5.06 -7.47 -16.19
C GLU A 177 -4.07 -6.32 -16.42
N LYS A 178 -4.55 -5.08 -16.27
CA LYS A 178 -3.72 -3.88 -16.34
C LYS A 178 -2.67 -3.87 -15.24
N PHE A 179 -3.06 -4.18 -13.99
CA PHE A 179 -2.13 -4.29 -12.88
C PHE A 179 -1.06 -5.36 -13.13
N GLN A 180 -1.48 -6.57 -13.49
CA GLN A 180 -0.60 -7.69 -13.82
C GLN A 180 0.43 -7.28 -14.88
N SER A 181 -0.04 -6.73 -16.01
CA SER A 181 0.81 -6.33 -17.13
C SER A 181 1.83 -5.27 -16.71
N ARG A 182 1.38 -4.22 -16.02
CA ARG A 182 2.25 -3.11 -15.59
C ARG A 182 3.29 -3.53 -14.56
N ALA A 183 2.91 -4.39 -13.63
CA ALA A 183 3.78 -4.89 -12.57
C ALA A 183 4.59 -6.14 -12.99
N SER A 184 4.40 -6.63 -14.22
CA SER A 184 5.06 -7.83 -14.75
C SER A 184 4.90 -9.05 -13.82
N ILE A 185 3.68 -9.25 -13.31
CA ILE A 185 3.37 -10.33 -12.37
C ILE A 185 2.97 -11.58 -13.15
N SER A 186 3.52 -12.72 -12.77
CA SER A 186 3.13 -13.99 -13.39
C SER A 186 1.71 -14.42 -13.00
N SER A 187 1.00 -15.09 -13.90
CA SER A 187 -0.42 -15.43 -13.70
C SER A 187 -0.64 -16.40 -12.54
N GLU A 188 0.32 -17.26 -12.21
CA GLU A 188 0.23 -18.17 -11.06
C GLU A 188 0.19 -17.47 -9.70
N LYS A 189 0.59 -16.19 -9.65
CA LYS A 189 0.56 -15.39 -8.43
C LYS A 189 -0.82 -14.80 -8.11
N PHE A 190 -1.83 -15.04 -8.96
CA PHE A 190 -3.23 -14.62 -8.76
C PHE A 190 -4.13 -15.84 -8.47
N PRO A 191 -4.22 -16.31 -7.21
CA PRO A 191 -4.99 -17.50 -6.87
C PRO A 191 -6.49 -17.42 -7.22
N PHE A 192 -7.06 -16.22 -7.34
CA PHE A 192 -8.46 -15.99 -7.69
C PHE A 192 -8.68 -15.59 -9.17
N GLY A 193 -7.59 -15.57 -9.95
CA GLY A 193 -7.55 -15.09 -11.33
C GLY A 193 -7.61 -13.56 -11.44
N LEU A 194 -7.83 -13.08 -12.66
CA LEU A 194 -7.79 -11.65 -13.01
C LEU A 194 -9.18 -11.03 -13.22
N ARG A 195 -10.25 -11.80 -13.00
CA ARG A 195 -11.59 -11.28 -13.16
C ARG A 195 -11.97 -10.52 -11.91
N SER A 196 -12.27 -9.23 -12.05
CA SER A 196 -12.83 -8.41 -10.98
C SER A 196 -14.10 -9.06 -10.42
N ARG A 197 -14.31 -8.88 -9.11
CA ARG A 197 -15.41 -9.43 -8.33
C ARG A 197 -16.25 -8.29 -7.79
#